data_AF-A0A1M5QYN5-F1
#
_entry.id   AF-A0A1M5QYN5-F1
#
_cell.length_a   1.000
_cell.length_b   1.000
_cell.length_c   1.000
_cell.angle_alpha   90.00
_cell.angle_beta   90.00
_cell.angle_gamma   90.00
#
_symmetry.space_group_name_H-M   'P 1'
#
loop_
_entity.id
_entity.type
_entity.pdbx_description
1 polymer ?
#
loop_
_entity_poly.entity_id
_entity_poly.type
_entity_poly.pdbx_seq_one_letter_code
_entity_poly.pdbx_strand_id
1 'polypeptide(L)'
;MSSPWIAAAIAVFAWWVSTGAILYAVHRADDQGAKARRGIVLLTAPVALIGFLMVRGSLEPMTVGNVYLSFFGALMVWGWIELSFLTGYVTGPNRKPLSPNGSRFLQAFKAVAFHEIMLLAGLLTMIAISAQAENRIGMACFLILFIARIMAKLNLFFGVPRINTEFIPSGLIHLTTYFRQGPITFAFPVAITILTAVLAVCAERLMNAQSDVTVVGFGLLTALTALALLEHWLMVVPLPDAKLWRWLLPSSPAIPEEESKTHGF
;
A
#
# COMPACT_ATOMS: atom_id res chain seq x y z
N MET A 1 17.00 3.44 -21.75
CA MET A 1 16.07 3.27 -20.60
C MET A 1 14.63 2.95 -21.04
N SER A 2 14.44 2.51 -22.29
CA SER A 2 13.12 2.27 -22.91
C SER A 2 12.68 0.80 -22.91
N SER A 3 13.39 -0.07 -22.22
CA SER A 3 13.05 -1.50 -22.17
C SER A 3 11.95 -1.75 -21.13
N PRO A 4 10.89 -2.52 -21.45
CA PRO A 4 9.84 -2.85 -20.50
C PRO A 4 10.38 -3.60 -19.28
N TRP A 5 11.47 -4.36 -19.44
CA TRP A 5 12.17 -5.05 -18.35
C TRP A 5 12.81 -4.08 -17.36
N ILE A 6 13.39 -2.98 -17.86
CA ILE A 6 13.98 -1.93 -17.01
C ILE A 6 12.87 -1.20 -16.25
N ALA A 7 11.77 -0.86 -16.93
CA ALA A 7 10.61 -0.25 -16.28
C ALA A 7 10.04 -1.16 -15.18
N ALA A 8 9.88 -2.46 -15.45
CA ALA A 8 9.43 -3.42 -14.46
C ALA A 8 10.39 -3.53 -13.26
N ALA A 9 11.70 -3.61 -13.51
CA ALA A 9 12.71 -3.64 -12.46
C ALA A 9 12.68 -2.37 -11.59
N ILE A 10 12.49 -1.20 -12.21
CA ILE A 10 12.34 0.08 -11.50
C ILE A 10 11.07 0.08 -10.64
N ALA A 11 9.94 -0.40 -11.17
CA ALA A 11 8.69 -0.48 -10.41
C ALA A 11 8.82 -1.41 -9.20
N VAL A 12 9.41 -2.60 -9.39
CA VAL A 12 9.68 -3.56 -8.32
C VAL A 12 10.60 -2.96 -7.27
N PHE A 13 11.69 -2.34 -7.68
CA PHE A 13 12.64 -1.69 -6.78
C PHE A 13 11.97 -0.53 -6.01
N ALA A 14 11.25 0.34 -6.70
CA ALA A 14 10.55 1.47 -6.08
C ALA A 14 9.50 1.00 -5.07
N TRP A 15 8.74 -0.05 -5.41
CA TRP A 15 7.80 -0.71 -4.52
C TRP A 15 8.51 -1.23 -3.26
N TRP A 16 9.57 -2.03 -3.41
CA TRP A 16 10.30 -2.58 -2.26
C TRP A 16 10.94 -1.52 -1.37
N VAL A 17 11.60 -0.54 -1.96
CA VAL A 17 12.26 0.53 -1.22
C VAL A 17 11.23 1.41 -0.52
N SER A 18 10.11 1.75 -1.18
CA SER A 18 9.06 2.57 -0.55
C SER A 18 8.40 1.85 0.62
N THR A 19 7.99 0.58 0.45
CA THR A 19 7.42 -0.22 1.53
C THR A 19 8.43 -0.38 2.69
N GLY A 20 9.68 -0.71 2.39
CA GLY A 20 10.73 -0.86 3.40
C GLY A 20 11.02 0.44 4.15
N ALA A 21 11.13 1.56 3.44
CA ALA A 21 11.37 2.87 4.04
C ALA A 21 10.22 3.33 4.94
N ILE A 22 8.98 3.12 4.51
CA ILE A 22 7.78 3.42 5.31
C ILE A 22 7.77 2.58 6.59
N LEU A 23 7.97 1.26 6.47
CA LEU A 23 7.99 0.38 7.64
C LEU A 23 9.12 0.74 8.60
N TYR A 24 10.34 0.97 8.10
CA TYR A 24 11.46 1.39 8.93
C TYR A 24 11.18 2.71 9.68
N ALA A 25 10.64 3.71 8.98
CA ALA A 25 10.27 4.99 9.55
C ALA A 25 9.22 4.83 10.66
N VAL A 26 8.21 3.99 10.45
CA VAL A 26 7.15 3.75 11.43
C VAL A 26 7.67 3.02 12.66
N HIS A 27 8.42 1.92 12.49
CA HIS A 27 8.99 1.16 13.62
C HIS A 27 9.91 2.05 14.47
N ARG A 28 10.78 2.83 13.83
CA ARG A 28 11.66 3.76 14.53
C ARG A 28 10.91 4.85 15.31
N ALA A 29 9.75 5.29 14.80
CA ALA A 29 8.90 6.25 15.49
C ALA A 29 8.07 5.60 16.62
N ASP A 30 7.71 4.34 16.48
CA ASP A 30 7.01 3.55 17.49
C ASP A 30 7.88 3.37 18.75
N ASP A 31 9.17 3.07 18.59
CA ASP A 31 10.13 2.94 19.70
C ASP A 31 10.29 4.23 20.53
N GLN A 32 10.00 5.39 19.92
CA GLN A 32 10.18 6.71 20.52
C GLN A 32 8.86 7.33 21.03
N GLY A 33 7.74 6.60 20.90
CA GLY A 33 6.44 6.97 21.45
C GLY A 33 5.62 7.98 20.63
N ALA A 34 4.45 8.36 21.16
CA ALA A 34 3.41 9.05 20.39
C ALA A 34 3.80 10.43 19.82
N LYS A 35 4.73 11.16 20.46
CA LYS A 35 5.22 12.45 19.93
C LYS A 35 6.09 12.26 18.69
N ALA A 36 6.96 11.24 18.68
CA ALA A 36 7.80 10.91 17.54
C ALA A 36 6.97 10.49 16.32
N ARG A 37 5.87 9.75 16.54
CA ARG A 37 4.90 9.40 15.48
C ARG A 37 4.25 10.61 14.81
N ARG A 38 3.94 11.65 15.58
CA ARG A 38 3.46 12.92 14.99
C ARG A 38 4.57 13.65 14.26
N GLY A 39 5.76 13.71 14.88
CA GLY A 39 6.94 14.36 14.33
C GLY A 39 7.30 13.81 12.94
N ILE A 40 7.31 12.49 12.77
CA ILE A 40 7.70 11.88 11.48
C ILE A 40 6.69 12.19 10.37
N VAL A 41 5.38 12.22 10.67
CA VAL A 41 4.35 12.56 9.67
C VAL A 41 4.49 14.02 9.23
N LEU A 42 4.73 14.93 10.17
CA LEU A 42 4.92 16.36 9.87
C LEU A 42 6.24 16.59 9.11
N LEU A 43 7.31 15.94 9.53
CA LEU A 43 8.64 16.07 8.91
C LEU A 43 8.67 15.51 7.49
N THR A 44 7.87 14.47 7.21
CA THR A 44 7.74 13.89 5.87
C THR A 44 6.65 14.54 5.03
N ALA A 45 5.83 15.45 5.56
CA ALA A 45 4.81 16.16 4.78
C ALA A 45 5.34 16.87 3.52
N PRO A 46 6.55 17.47 3.52
CA PRO A 46 7.16 18.01 2.31
C PRO A 46 7.34 16.96 1.18
N VAL A 47 7.47 15.67 1.51
CA VAL A 47 7.59 14.59 0.51
C VAL A 47 6.31 14.49 -0.32
N ALA A 48 5.14 14.60 0.30
CA ALA A 48 3.86 14.61 -0.43
C ALA A 48 3.74 15.86 -1.31
N LEU A 49 4.15 17.02 -0.81
CA LEU A 49 4.13 18.27 -1.59
C LEU A 49 5.05 18.18 -2.81
N ILE A 50 6.28 17.69 -2.62
CA ILE A 50 7.21 17.45 -3.73
C ILE A 50 6.61 16.45 -4.73
N GLY A 51 5.97 15.37 -4.25
CA GLY A 51 5.29 14.41 -5.11
C GLY A 51 4.20 15.06 -5.98
N PHE A 52 3.36 15.94 -5.43
CA PHE A 52 2.38 16.70 -6.19
C PHE A 52 3.03 17.64 -7.21
N LEU A 53 4.11 18.33 -6.83
CA LEU A 53 4.85 19.21 -7.74
C LEU A 53 5.50 18.43 -8.89
N MET A 54 6.03 17.23 -8.62
CA MET A 54 6.58 16.33 -9.63
C MET A 54 5.50 15.89 -10.63
N VAL A 55 4.32 15.47 -10.15
CA VAL A 55 3.21 15.12 -11.03
C VAL A 55 2.77 16.32 -11.86
N ARG A 56 2.58 17.49 -11.23
CA ARG A 56 2.18 18.72 -11.92
C ARG A 56 3.20 19.19 -12.96
N GLY A 57 4.50 19.06 -12.67
CA GLY A 57 5.58 19.40 -13.60
C GLY A 57 5.76 18.40 -14.74
N SER A 58 5.10 17.24 -14.66
CA SER A 58 5.23 16.15 -15.63
C SER A 58 4.03 15.97 -16.57
N LEU A 59 3.04 16.88 -16.50
CA LEU A 59 1.79 16.75 -17.24
C LEU A 59 2.00 16.81 -18.76
N GLU A 60 2.87 17.70 -19.22
CA GLU A 60 3.17 17.95 -20.63
C GLU A 60 4.64 18.37 -20.79
N PRO A 61 5.34 17.99 -21.88
CA PRO A 61 4.93 17.04 -22.93
C PRO A 61 5.11 15.58 -22.49
N MET A 62 4.47 14.64 -23.20
CA MET A 62 4.61 13.21 -22.93
C MET A 62 6.00 12.66 -23.31
N THR A 63 6.95 12.71 -22.35
CA THR A 63 8.33 12.21 -22.50
C THR A 63 8.63 11.09 -21.49
N VAL A 64 9.66 10.28 -21.76
CA VAL A 64 10.10 9.21 -20.84
C VAL A 64 10.45 9.75 -19.45
N GLY A 65 11.13 10.91 -19.40
CA GLY A 65 11.48 11.57 -18.13
C GLY A 65 10.23 11.97 -17.34
N ASN A 66 9.24 12.57 -18.01
CA ASN A 66 7.98 12.96 -17.39
C ASN A 66 7.15 11.75 -16.92
N VAL A 67 7.21 10.62 -17.63
CA VAL A 67 6.58 9.37 -17.18
C VAL A 67 7.17 8.93 -15.84
N TYR A 68 8.49 8.83 -15.73
CA TYR A 68 9.14 8.49 -14.45
C TYR A 68 8.85 9.52 -13.36
N LEU A 69 8.92 10.82 -13.68
CA LEU A 69 8.66 11.91 -12.74
C LEU A 69 7.23 11.81 -12.16
N SER A 70 6.24 11.55 -13.01
CA SER A 70 4.85 11.37 -12.62
C SER A 70 4.64 10.12 -11.77
N PHE A 71 5.32 9.02 -12.10
CA PHE A 71 5.22 7.76 -11.38
C PHE A 71 5.81 7.87 -9.96
N PHE A 72 7.04 8.37 -9.84
CA PHE A 72 7.66 8.58 -8.53
C PHE A 72 6.93 9.63 -7.71
N GLY A 73 6.43 10.71 -8.34
CA GLY A 73 5.61 11.71 -7.67
C GLY A 73 4.33 11.09 -7.08
N ALA A 74 3.64 10.23 -7.84
CA ALA A 74 2.47 9.51 -7.35
C ALA A 74 2.81 8.58 -6.16
N LEU A 75 3.93 7.85 -6.23
CA LEU A 75 4.41 7.01 -5.12
C LEU A 75 4.76 7.81 -3.87
N MET A 76 5.34 9.01 -4.01
CA MET A 76 5.65 9.89 -2.88
C MET A 76 4.39 10.40 -2.17
N VAL A 77 3.39 10.84 -2.94
CA VAL A 77 2.10 11.26 -2.38
C VAL A 77 1.43 10.08 -1.67
N TRP A 78 1.31 8.94 -2.35
CA TRP A 78 0.68 7.76 -1.79
C TRP A 78 1.43 7.23 -0.56
N GLY A 79 2.77 7.17 -0.62
CA GLY A 79 3.61 6.67 0.45
C GLY A 79 3.53 7.51 1.71
N TRP A 80 3.41 8.84 1.59
CA TRP A 80 3.18 9.71 2.74
C TRP A 80 1.78 9.50 3.35
N ILE A 81 0.75 9.33 2.51
CA ILE A 81 -0.61 9.01 2.98
C ILE A 81 -0.59 7.69 3.76
N GLU A 82 0.12 6.67 3.27
CA GLU A 82 0.25 5.39 3.95
C GLU A 82 1.06 5.50 5.25
N LEU A 83 2.18 6.21 5.24
CA LEU A 83 2.98 6.48 6.45
C LEU A 83 2.14 7.13 7.55
N SER A 84 1.32 8.11 7.18
CA SER A 84 0.45 8.82 8.14
C SER A 84 -0.62 7.93 8.76
N PHE A 85 -1.04 6.88 8.03
CA PHE A 85 -1.96 5.87 8.51
C PHE A 85 -1.26 4.86 9.41
N LEU A 86 -0.12 4.31 8.96
CA LEU A 86 0.65 3.31 9.70
C LEU A 86 1.18 3.82 11.05
N THR A 87 1.51 5.11 11.14
CA THR A 87 1.86 5.77 12.41
C THR A 87 0.68 5.96 13.38
N GLY A 88 -0.56 5.68 12.93
CA GLY A 88 -1.78 5.89 13.70
C GLY A 88 -2.21 7.37 13.80
N TYR A 89 -1.55 8.29 13.08
CA TYR A 89 -1.85 9.72 13.15
C TYR A 89 -3.16 10.07 12.43
N VAL A 90 -3.27 9.64 11.16
CA VAL A 90 -4.47 9.80 10.33
C VAL A 90 -5.13 8.44 10.18
N THR A 91 -5.99 8.08 11.12
CA THR A 91 -6.76 6.82 11.12
C THR A 91 -8.25 7.12 11.03
N GLY A 92 -8.89 7.36 12.17
CA GLY A 92 -10.30 7.69 12.24
C GLY A 92 -10.71 8.18 13.62
N PRO A 93 -11.97 8.65 13.77
CA PRO A 93 -12.51 9.10 15.05
C PRO A 93 -12.56 7.99 16.11
N ASN A 94 -12.66 6.72 15.71
CA ASN A 94 -12.65 5.61 16.65
C ASN A 94 -11.25 5.01 16.81
N ARG A 95 -10.65 5.20 17.99
CA ARG A 95 -9.34 4.64 18.37
C ARG A 95 -9.46 3.51 19.40
N LYS A 96 -10.68 3.03 19.66
CA LYS A 96 -10.95 1.96 20.61
C LYS A 96 -11.02 0.61 19.87
N PRO A 97 -10.73 -0.51 20.55
CA PRO A 97 -10.97 -1.84 19.99
C PRO A 97 -12.45 -2.07 19.71
N LEU A 98 -12.75 -3.10 18.92
CA LEU A 98 -14.12 -3.49 18.57
C LEU A 98 -14.99 -3.66 19.83
N SER A 99 -16.05 -2.86 19.91
CA SER A 99 -17.08 -3.02 20.94
C SER A 99 -18.02 -4.16 20.55
N PRO A 100 -18.45 -5.01 21.51
CA PRO A 100 -19.46 -6.05 21.25
C PRO A 100 -20.81 -5.48 20.82
N ASN A 101 -21.08 -4.19 21.12
CA ASN A 101 -22.33 -3.52 20.80
C ASN A 101 -22.21 -2.70 19.52
N GLY A 102 -23.08 -2.96 18.55
CA GLY A 102 -23.24 -2.18 17.31
C GLY A 102 -22.67 -2.86 16.05
N SER A 103 -22.92 -2.26 14.89
CA SER A 103 -22.45 -2.80 13.60
C SER A 103 -20.92 -2.79 13.51
N ARG A 104 -20.31 -3.97 13.39
CA ARG A 104 -18.86 -4.15 13.17
C ARG A 104 -18.35 -3.31 12.00
N PHE A 105 -19.13 -3.25 10.92
CA PHE A 105 -18.77 -2.48 9.72
C PHE A 105 -18.67 -0.98 10.02
N LEU A 106 -19.67 -0.42 10.71
CA LEU A 106 -19.65 1.01 11.03
C LEU A 106 -18.51 1.37 11.98
N GLN A 107 -18.20 0.50 12.95
CA GLN A 107 -17.09 0.70 13.87
C GLN A 107 -15.73 0.62 13.16
N ALA A 108 -15.55 -0.37 12.27
CA ALA A 108 -14.34 -0.52 11.46
C ALA A 108 -14.14 0.67 10.51
N PHE A 109 -15.21 1.08 9.81
CA PHE A 109 -15.15 2.25 8.93
C PHE A 109 -14.77 3.52 9.71
N LYS A 110 -15.39 3.75 10.88
CA LYS A 110 -15.03 4.87 11.77
C LYS A 110 -13.59 4.79 12.29
N ALA A 111 -12.95 3.62 12.29
CA ALA A 111 -11.56 3.50 12.70
C ALA A 111 -10.57 3.92 11.60
N VAL A 112 -10.99 3.89 10.32
CA VAL A 112 -10.14 4.22 9.16
C VAL A 112 -10.63 5.43 8.34
N ALA A 113 -11.76 6.03 8.71
CA ALA A 113 -12.46 7.01 7.89
C ALA A 113 -11.61 8.23 7.46
N PHE A 114 -10.78 8.78 8.34
CA PHE A 114 -9.96 9.95 7.98
C PHE A 114 -8.89 9.60 6.96
N HIS A 115 -8.32 8.41 7.06
CA HIS A 115 -7.40 7.92 6.05
C HIS A 115 -8.10 7.67 4.71
N GLU A 116 -9.30 7.08 4.69
CA GLU A 116 -10.05 6.90 3.44
C GLU A 116 -10.39 8.23 2.77
N ILE A 117 -10.80 9.23 3.55
CA ILE A 117 -11.08 10.58 3.04
C ILE A 117 -9.81 11.19 2.44
N MET A 118 -8.67 11.08 3.12
CA MET A 118 -7.40 11.62 2.62
C MET A 118 -6.90 10.89 1.38
N LEU A 119 -7.05 9.57 1.32
CA LEU A 119 -6.70 8.75 0.17
C LEU A 119 -7.60 9.10 -1.04
N LEU A 120 -8.90 9.29 -0.81
CA LEU A 120 -9.85 9.74 -1.84
C LEU A 120 -9.57 11.17 -2.29
N ALA A 121 -9.28 12.08 -1.36
CA ALA A 121 -8.90 13.46 -1.70
C ALA A 121 -7.61 13.52 -2.53
N GLY A 122 -6.63 12.66 -2.23
CA GLY A 122 -5.43 12.49 -3.04
C GLY A 122 -5.78 12.04 -4.46
N LEU A 123 -6.64 11.03 -4.60
CA LEU A 123 -7.09 10.54 -5.92
C LEU A 123 -7.82 11.62 -6.71
N LEU A 124 -8.79 12.31 -6.11
CA LEU A 124 -9.53 13.39 -6.76
C LEU A 124 -8.60 14.53 -7.19
N THR A 125 -7.60 14.86 -6.36
CA THR A 125 -6.56 15.84 -6.72
C THR A 125 -5.78 15.38 -7.95
N MET A 126 -5.33 14.12 -7.99
CA MET A 126 -4.61 13.55 -9.13
C MET A 126 -5.45 13.56 -10.41
N ILE A 127 -6.74 13.25 -10.31
CA ILE A 127 -7.69 13.33 -11.44
C ILE A 127 -7.82 14.77 -11.92
N ALA A 128 -8.05 15.72 -11.00
CA ALA A 128 -8.25 17.13 -11.33
C ALA A 128 -7.04 17.73 -12.05
N ILE A 129 -5.82 17.48 -11.57
CA ILE A 129 -4.61 18.00 -12.21
C ILE A 129 -4.28 17.29 -13.54
N SER A 130 -4.73 16.05 -13.74
CA SER A 130 -4.40 15.24 -14.92
C SER A 130 -5.52 15.18 -15.96
N ALA A 131 -6.64 15.88 -15.75
CA ALA A 131 -7.86 15.75 -16.56
C ALA A 131 -7.63 16.06 -18.05
N GLN A 132 -6.79 17.06 -18.34
CA GLN A 132 -6.44 17.47 -19.71
C GLN A 132 -5.00 17.15 -20.10
N ALA A 133 -4.24 16.49 -19.22
CA ALA A 133 -2.82 16.22 -19.46
C ALA A 133 -2.61 15.11 -20.50
N GLU A 134 -1.53 15.25 -21.28
CA GLU A 134 -1.01 14.20 -22.15
C GLU A 134 -0.47 13.02 -21.32
N ASN A 135 0.32 13.31 -20.28
CA ASN A 135 0.85 12.30 -19.39
C ASN A 135 -0.10 12.01 -18.23
N ARG A 136 -0.71 10.83 -18.28
CA ARG A 136 -1.66 10.34 -17.26
C ARG A 136 -1.11 9.22 -16.38
N ILE A 137 0.19 8.91 -16.48
CA ILE A 137 0.80 7.76 -15.79
C ILE A 137 0.77 7.93 -14.27
N GLY A 138 1.08 9.12 -13.74
CA GLY A 138 1.00 9.39 -12.30
C GLY A 138 -0.39 9.18 -11.72
N MET A 139 -1.43 9.69 -12.40
CA MET A 139 -2.83 9.45 -12.00
C MET A 139 -3.19 7.96 -12.06
N ALA A 140 -2.83 7.26 -13.15
CA ALA A 140 -3.14 5.84 -13.29
C ALA A 140 -2.44 4.99 -12.21
N CYS A 141 -1.18 5.32 -11.89
CA CYS A 141 -0.42 4.72 -10.79
C CYS A 141 -1.16 4.90 -9.46
N PHE A 142 -1.58 6.13 -9.15
CA PHE A 142 -2.31 6.41 -7.91
C PHE A 142 -3.65 5.68 -7.86
N LEU A 143 -4.38 5.59 -8.98
CA LEU A 143 -5.63 4.86 -9.08
C LEU A 143 -5.47 3.35 -8.83
N ILE A 144 -4.43 2.73 -9.41
CA ILE A 144 -4.11 1.31 -9.18
C ILE A 144 -3.87 1.07 -7.68
N LEU A 145 -3.05 1.92 -7.06
CA LEU A 145 -2.75 1.84 -5.62
C LEU A 145 -4.00 2.04 -4.77
N PHE A 146 -4.86 2.98 -5.16
CA PHE A 146 -6.14 3.24 -4.49
C PHE A 146 -7.03 1.98 -4.52
N ILE A 147 -7.25 1.40 -5.70
CA ILE A 147 -8.08 0.20 -5.87
C ILE A 147 -7.50 -0.96 -5.07
N ALA A 148 -6.19 -1.23 -5.21
CA ALA A 148 -5.51 -2.28 -4.47
C ALA A 148 -5.66 -2.11 -2.97
N ARG A 149 -5.53 -0.88 -2.45
CA ARG A 149 -5.66 -0.60 -1.01
C ARG A 149 -7.08 -0.82 -0.50
N ILE A 150 -8.11 -0.40 -1.24
CA ILE A 150 -9.51 -0.66 -0.85
C ILE A 150 -9.80 -2.16 -0.85
N MET A 151 -9.36 -2.88 -1.89
CA MET A 151 -9.56 -4.33 -1.99
C MET A 151 -8.87 -5.09 -0.86
N ALA A 152 -7.64 -4.70 -0.51
CA ALA A 152 -6.90 -5.28 0.61
C ALA A 152 -7.66 -5.09 1.95
N LYS A 153 -8.15 -3.88 2.23
CA LYS A 153 -8.92 -3.61 3.45
C LYS A 153 -10.23 -4.38 3.51
N LEU A 154 -10.94 -4.49 2.40
CA LEU A 154 -12.17 -5.29 2.32
C LEU A 154 -11.87 -6.77 2.57
N ASN A 155 -10.81 -7.31 1.96
CA ASN A 155 -10.38 -8.69 2.20
C ASN A 155 -10.06 -8.95 3.67
N LEU A 156 -9.31 -8.06 4.34
CA LEU A 156 -9.01 -8.16 5.77
C LEU A 156 -10.27 -8.06 6.65
N PHE A 157 -11.23 -7.21 6.27
CA PHE A 157 -12.48 -7.02 7.02
C PHE A 157 -13.47 -8.19 6.89
N PHE A 158 -13.64 -8.73 5.69
CA PHE A 158 -14.54 -9.86 5.45
C PHE A 158 -13.92 -11.18 5.93
N GLY A 159 -12.63 -11.32 5.67
CA GLY A 159 -11.75 -12.30 6.27
C GLY A 159 -10.87 -13.00 5.24
N VAL A 160 -9.63 -13.26 5.68
CA VAL A 160 -8.60 -13.97 4.91
C VAL A 160 -7.87 -14.99 5.80
N PRO A 161 -7.32 -16.06 5.23
CA PRO A 161 -6.64 -17.11 5.99
C PRO A 161 -5.42 -16.62 6.78
N ARG A 162 -4.66 -15.68 6.20
CA ARG A 162 -3.43 -15.13 6.79
C ARG A 162 -3.55 -13.61 6.94
N ILE A 163 -3.37 -13.15 8.17
CA ILE A 163 -3.20 -11.73 8.50
C ILE A 163 -1.78 -11.59 9.03
N ASN A 164 -0.93 -10.86 8.33
CA ASN A 164 0.44 -10.62 8.79
C ASN A 164 0.46 -9.54 9.86
N THR A 165 0.01 -9.91 11.06
CA THR A 165 -0.02 -9.02 12.23
C THR A 165 1.36 -8.54 12.64
N GLU A 166 2.42 -9.25 12.25
CA GLU A 166 3.83 -8.89 12.50
C GLU A 166 4.26 -7.57 11.83
N PHE A 167 3.60 -7.15 10.74
CA PHE A 167 3.88 -5.86 10.08
C PHE A 167 3.01 -4.72 10.60
N ILE A 168 2.09 -4.98 11.55
CA ILE A 168 1.15 -3.98 12.04
C ILE A 168 1.82 -3.18 13.16
N PRO A 169 2.03 -1.86 12.97
CA PRO A 169 2.63 -1.01 13.99
C PRO A 169 1.78 -0.92 15.25
N SER A 170 2.42 -0.57 16.36
CA SER A 170 1.76 -0.42 17.66
C SER A 170 0.58 0.56 17.64
N GLY A 171 0.66 1.60 16.79
CA GLY A 171 -0.40 2.59 16.60
C GLY A 171 -1.69 2.01 16.02
N LEU A 172 -1.61 0.87 15.33
CA LEU A 172 -2.72 0.22 14.64
C LEU A 172 -3.13 -1.10 15.27
N ILE A 173 -2.57 -1.50 16.42
CA ILE A 173 -2.92 -2.76 17.10
C ILE A 173 -4.43 -2.86 17.34
N HIS A 174 -5.10 -1.76 17.68
CA HIS A 174 -6.55 -1.74 17.88
C HIS A 174 -7.34 -2.14 16.62
N LEU A 175 -6.79 -1.91 15.42
CA LEU A 175 -7.42 -2.32 14.16
C LEU A 175 -7.47 -3.83 13.97
N THR A 176 -6.54 -4.57 14.58
CA THR A 176 -6.51 -6.04 14.47
C THR A 176 -7.78 -6.68 15.03
N THR A 177 -8.43 -6.05 16.01
CA THR A 177 -9.71 -6.50 16.58
C THR A 177 -10.89 -6.43 15.60
N TYR A 178 -10.76 -5.65 14.52
CA TYR A 178 -11.76 -5.56 13.45
C TYR A 178 -11.52 -6.55 12.32
N PHE A 179 -10.30 -7.11 12.23
CA PHE A 179 -9.96 -8.08 11.20
C PHE A 179 -10.49 -9.46 11.55
N ARG A 180 -10.88 -10.21 10.52
CA ARG A 180 -11.37 -11.58 10.69
C ARG A 180 -10.39 -12.55 10.07
N GLN A 181 -9.71 -13.35 10.88
CA GLN A 181 -9.04 -14.53 10.34
C GLN A 181 -10.09 -15.59 10.04
N GLY A 182 -10.13 -16.09 8.80
CA GLY A 182 -11.20 -17.00 8.39
C GLY A 182 -11.07 -17.52 6.97
N PRO A 183 -12.07 -18.30 6.49
CA PRO A 183 -12.07 -18.81 5.13
C PRO A 183 -12.16 -17.67 4.11
N ILE A 184 -11.72 -17.94 2.89
CA ILE A 184 -11.79 -17.00 1.77
C ILE A 184 -13.25 -16.56 1.59
N THR A 185 -13.48 -15.26 1.64
CA THR A 185 -14.80 -14.66 1.40
C THR A 185 -14.94 -14.20 -0.06
N PHE A 186 -16.17 -13.92 -0.49
CA PHE A 186 -16.45 -13.46 -1.86
C PHE A 186 -15.71 -12.15 -2.25
N ALA A 187 -15.26 -11.37 -1.26
CA ALA A 187 -14.44 -10.19 -1.51
C ALA A 187 -13.12 -10.52 -2.24
N PHE A 188 -12.53 -11.69 -1.97
CA PHE A 188 -11.27 -12.08 -2.56
C PHE A 188 -11.37 -12.37 -4.08
N PRO A 189 -12.29 -13.23 -4.57
CA PRO A 189 -12.50 -13.39 -6.00
C PRO A 189 -12.81 -12.08 -6.73
N VAL A 190 -13.58 -11.17 -6.12
CA VAL A 190 -13.87 -9.85 -6.70
C VAL A 190 -12.60 -9.02 -6.82
N ALA A 191 -11.80 -8.93 -5.76
CA ALA A 191 -10.53 -8.21 -5.76
C ALA A 191 -9.56 -8.75 -6.82
N ILE A 192 -9.39 -10.07 -6.88
CA ILE A 192 -8.52 -10.73 -7.87
C ILE A 192 -9.02 -10.49 -9.28
N THR A 193 -10.33 -10.57 -9.52
CA THR A 193 -10.91 -10.33 -10.85
C THR A 193 -10.65 -8.89 -11.31
N ILE A 194 -10.89 -7.91 -10.44
CA ILE A 194 -10.65 -6.49 -10.76
C ILE A 194 -9.17 -6.24 -11.03
N LEU A 195 -8.27 -6.70 -10.15
CA LEU A 195 -6.82 -6.49 -10.33
C LEU A 195 -6.28 -7.22 -11.55
N THR A 196 -6.78 -8.43 -11.86
CA THR A 196 -6.42 -9.18 -13.06
C THR A 196 -6.91 -8.47 -14.32
N ALA A 197 -8.11 -7.89 -14.30
CA ALA A 197 -8.62 -7.11 -15.42
C ALA A 197 -7.78 -5.84 -15.65
N VAL A 198 -7.42 -5.11 -14.59
CA VAL A 198 -6.52 -3.94 -14.70
C VAL A 198 -5.14 -4.34 -15.22
N LEU A 199 -4.61 -5.47 -14.75
CA LEU A 199 -3.33 -6.01 -15.23
C LEU A 199 -3.40 -6.36 -16.71
N ALA A 200 -4.47 -7.05 -17.15
CA ALA A 200 -4.68 -7.42 -18.53
C ALA A 200 -4.76 -6.18 -19.43
N VAL A 201 -5.49 -5.14 -19.02
CA VAL A 201 -5.56 -3.87 -19.76
C VAL A 201 -4.18 -3.21 -19.84
N CYS A 202 -3.42 -3.16 -18.75
CA CYS A 202 -2.08 -2.57 -18.78
C CYS A 202 -1.12 -3.37 -19.68
N ALA A 203 -1.17 -4.70 -19.61
CA ALA A 203 -0.35 -5.59 -20.42
C ALA A 203 -0.72 -5.50 -21.91
N GLU A 204 -2.00 -5.47 -22.25
CA GLU A 204 -2.48 -5.28 -23.63
C GLU A 204 -2.00 -3.94 -24.19
N ARG A 205 -2.09 -2.86 -23.41
CA ARG A 205 -1.60 -1.54 -23.81
C ARG A 205 -0.08 -1.50 -23.97
N LEU A 206 0.65 -2.25 -23.15
CA LEU A 206 2.09 -2.43 -23.27
C LEU A 206 2.47 -3.20 -24.55
N MET A 207 1.75 -4.28 -24.87
CA MET A 207 2.01 -5.09 -26.06
C MET A 207 1.74 -4.32 -27.37
N ASN A 208 0.74 -3.42 -27.34
CA ASN A 208 0.40 -2.57 -28.47
C ASN A 208 1.13 -1.21 -28.48
N ALA A 209 2.07 -1.00 -27.57
CA ALA A 209 2.79 0.26 -27.45
C ALA A 209 3.72 0.47 -28.65
N GLN A 210 3.57 1.61 -29.34
CA GLN A 210 4.35 1.96 -30.53
C GLN A 210 5.46 2.98 -30.25
N SER A 211 5.51 3.53 -29.03
CA SER A 211 6.51 4.54 -28.65
C SER A 211 7.22 4.16 -27.35
N ASP A 212 8.49 4.51 -27.23
CA ASP A 212 9.29 4.31 -26.01
C ASP A 212 8.60 4.85 -24.76
N VAL A 213 7.91 5.99 -24.87
CA VAL A 213 7.21 6.63 -23.75
C VAL A 213 6.04 5.78 -23.27
N THR A 214 5.27 5.20 -24.20
CA THR A 214 4.13 4.33 -23.87
C THR A 214 4.59 2.97 -23.35
N VAL A 215 5.68 2.43 -23.89
CA VAL A 215 6.33 1.21 -23.38
C VAL A 215 6.76 1.38 -21.93
N VAL A 216 7.44 2.47 -21.59
CA VAL A 216 7.88 2.72 -20.21
C VAL A 216 6.68 2.93 -19.28
N GLY A 217 5.71 3.76 -19.69
CA GLY A 217 4.53 4.06 -18.89
C GLY A 217 3.73 2.81 -18.54
N PHE A 218 3.31 2.04 -19.55
CA PHE A 218 2.56 0.81 -19.30
C PHE A 218 3.42 -0.30 -18.71
N GLY A 219 4.73 -0.32 -18.93
CA GLY A 219 5.65 -1.23 -18.24
C GLY A 219 5.66 -1.03 -16.72
N LEU A 220 5.74 0.23 -16.28
CA LEU A 220 5.64 0.59 -14.86
C LEU A 220 4.29 0.19 -14.27
N LEU A 221 3.19 0.55 -14.93
CA LEU A 221 1.83 0.24 -14.46
C LEU A 221 1.57 -1.26 -14.40
N THR A 222 1.98 -2.01 -15.43
CA THR A 222 1.83 -3.48 -15.48
C THR A 222 2.58 -4.14 -14.32
N ALA A 223 3.84 -3.76 -14.09
CA ALA A 223 4.62 -4.29 -12.98
C ALA A 223 4.01 -3.94 -11.62
N LEU A 224 3.53 -2.71 -11.44
CA LEU A 224 2.87 -2.27 -10.22
C LEU A 224 1.58 -3.05 -9.96
N THR A 225 0.71 -3.22 -10.97
CA THR A 225 -0.52 -4.00 -10.82
C THR A 225 -0.21 -5.48 -10.56
N ALA A 226 0.82 -6.04 -11.19
CA ALA A 226 1.25 -7.42 -10.94
C ALA A 226 1.72 -7.61 -9.49
N LEU A 227 2.47 -6.64 -8.93
CA LEU A 227 2.87 -6.65 -7.52
C LEU A 227 1.66 -6.55 -6.58
N ALA A 228 0.72 -5.64 -6.87
CA ALA A 228 -0.51 -5.52 -6.09
C ALA A 228 -1.36 -6.81 -6.13
N LEU A 229 -1.46 -7.45 -7.31
CA LEU A 229 -2.13 -8.72 -7.48
C LEU A 229 -1.43 -9.84 -6.69
N LEU A 230 -0.10 -9.88 -6.73
CA LEU A 230 0.71 -10.83 -5.96
C LEU A 230 0.49 -10.65 -4.45
N GLU A 231 0.49 -9.40 -3.96
CA GLU A 231 0.19 -9.09 -2.56
C GLU A 231 -1.16 -9.68 -2.12
N HIS A 232 -2.19 -9.58 -2.97
CA HIS A 232 -3.50 -10.17 -2.68
C HIS A 232 -3.45 -11.69 -2.64
N TRP A 233 -2.75 -12.33 -3.58
CA TRP A 233 -2.55 -13.78 -3.54
C TRP A 233 -1.81 -14.23 -2.27
N LEU A 234 -0.82 -13.46 -1.79
CA LEU A 234 -0.09 -13.78 -0.55
C LEU A 234 -0.98 -13.74 0.71
N MET A 235 -2.12 -13.06 0.69
CA MET A 235 -3.09 -13.11 1.81
C MET A 235 -3.80 -14.46 1.92
N VAL A 236 -3.78 -15.27 0.85
CA VAL A 236 -4.47 -16.56 0.76
C VAL A 236 -3.50 -17.73 0.67
N VAL A 237 -2.43 -17.60 -0.12
CA VAL A 237 -1.45 -18.65 -0.33
C VAL A 237 -0.54 -18.76 0.91
N PRO A 238 -0.31 -19.97 1.45
CA PRO A 238 0.53 -20.18 2.63
C PRO A 238 2.03 -20.12 2.27
N LEU A 239 2.48 -18.99 1.74
CA LEU A 239 3.90 -18.71 1.55
C LEU A 239 4.46 -18.02 2.80
N PRO A 240 5.68 -18.37 3.26
CA PRO A 240 6.34 -17.68 4.37
C PRO A 240 6.86 -16.31 3.90
N ASP A 241 5.95 -15.39 3.60
CA ASP A 241 6.21 -13.98 3.30
C ASP A 241 7.04 -13.27 4.38
N ALA A 242 6.86 -13.63 5.66
CA ALA A 242 7.71 -13.16 6.76
C ALA A 242 9.21 -13.44 6.54
N LYS A 243 9.58 -14.49 5.78
CA LYS A 243 10.99 -14.77 5.46
C LYS A 243 11.59 -13.80 4.44
N LEU A 244 10.79 -13.28 3.50
CA LEU A 244 11.25 -12.27 2.54
C LEU A 244 11.58 -10.92 3.21
N TRP A 245 10.99 -10.69 4.39
CA TRP A 245 11.09 -9.43 5.13
C TRP A 245 11.73 -9.59 6.51
N ARG A 246 12.31 -10.75 6.82
CA ARG A 246 12.88 -11.06 8.14
C ARG A 246 13.98 -10.08 8.57
N TRP A 247 14.62 -9.43 7.60
CA TRP A 247 15.60 -8.35 7.83
C TRP A 247 15.01 -7.01 8.33
N LEU A 248 13.69 -6.84 8.28
CA LEU A 248 12.95 -5.61 8.59
C LEU A 248 12.06 -5.78 9.83
N LEU A 249 11.88 -7.02 10.31
CA LEU A 249 11.11 -7.35 11.49
C LEU A 249 12.00 -7.26 12.75
N PRO A 250 11.48 -6.74 13.88
CA PRO A 250 12.19 -6.82 15.15
C PRO A 250 12.51 -8.27 15.50
N SER A 251 13.72 -8.52 16.02
CA SER A 251 14.10 -9.83 16.54
C SER A 251 13.07 -10.28 17.57
N SER A 252 12.32 -11.35 17.26
CA SER A 252 11.44 -11.97 18.24
C SER A 252 12.29 -12.36 19.46
N PRO A 253 11.92 -12.01 20.70
CA PRO A 253 12.63 -12.49 21.87
C PRO A 253 12.58 -14.01 21.82
N ALA A 254 13.74 -14.66 21.88
CA ALA A 254 13.81 -16.11 22.02
C ALA A 254 12.99 -16.49 23.26
N ILE A 255 11.93 -17.27 23.05
CA ILE A 255 11.21 -17.90 24.16
C ILE A 255 12.23 -18.84 24.82
N PRO A 256 12.55 -18.69 26.12
CA PRO A 256 13.45 -19.60 26.79
C PRO A 256 12.86 -21.02 26.74
N GLU A 257 13.62 -21.97 26.18
CA GLU A 257 13.35 -23.40 26.26
C GLU A 257 13.50 -23.86 27.71
N GLU A 258 12.47 -23.69 28.55
CA GLU A 258 12.51 -24.29 29.90
C GLU A 258 11.20 -24.90 30.39
N GLU A 259 10.20 -25.11 29.53
CA GLU A 259 8.92 -25.74 29.92
C GLU A 259 8.59 -27.04 29.15
N SER A 260 9.62 -27.74 28.66
CA SER A 260 9.47 -29.04 27.95
C SER A 260 9.78 -30.28 28.80
N LYS A 261 9.97 -30.15 30.12
CA LYS A 261 10.28 -31.31 30.97
C LYS A 261 9.61 -31.26 32.34
N THR A 262 8.29 -31.33 32.39
CA THR A 262 7.55 -31.95 33.51
C THR A 262 6.08 -32.01 33.15
N HIS A 263 5.66 -33.07 32.45
CA HIS A 263 4.35 -33.70 32.63
C HIS A 263 4.34 -35.01 31.81
N GLY A 264 4.73 -36.09 32.48
CA GLY A 264 4.62 -37.46 32.01
C GLY A 264 4.76 -38.36 33.24
N PHE A 265 3.71 -39.16 33.46
CA PHE A 265 3.45 -40.09 34.56
C PHE A 265 4.65 -40.82 35.17
#